data_AF-A0A640UPL6-F1
#
_entry.id   AF-A0A640UPL6-F1
#
_cell.length_a   1.000
_cell.length_b   1.000
_cell.length_c   1.000
_cell.angle_alpha   90.00
_cell.angle_beta   90.00
_cell.angle_gamma   90.00
#
_symmetry.space_group_name_H-M   'P 1'
#
loop_
_entity.id
_entity.type
_entity.pdbx_description
1 polymer ?
#
loop_
_entity_poly.entity_id
_entity_poly.type
_entity_poly.pdbx_seq_one_letter_code
_entity_poly.pdbx_strand_id
1 'polypeptide(L)'
;MSVALAVNGHGDALTQALFLISFVPFGAGQVYNHHKRRRDWFYRRFRTYENFRAEAIEEARQVKREKGETGAMRHLMSLYPRLPTSMKIRLLKEL
;
A
#
# COMPACT_ATOMS: atom_id res chain seq x y z
N MET A 1 -10.17 -15.86 -54.14
CA MET A 1 -9.04 -15.11 -53.54
C MET A 1 -9.54 -14.36 -52.31
N SER A 2 -9.37 -14.95 -51.13
CA SER A 2 -9.86 -14.42 -49.86
C SER A 2 -8.82 -13.49 -49.25
N VAL A 3 -8.79 -12.23 -49.68
CA VAL A 3 -7.96 -11.18 -49.07
C VAL A 3 -8.88 -10.24 -48.28
N ALA A 4 -9.54 -10.76 -47.25
CA ALA A 4 -10.36 -9.94 -46.36
C ALA A 4 -10.31 -10.37 -44.88
N LEU A 5 -9.53 -11.41 -44.55
CA LEU A 5 -9.50 -11.99 -43.20
C LEU A 5 -8.23 -11.68 -42.40
N ALA A 6 -7.25 -10.97 -42.97
CA ALA A 6 -5.96 -10.72 -42.31
C ALA A 6 -5.82 -9.31 -41.67
N VAL A 7 -6.74 -8.37 -41.92
CA VAL A 7 -6.60 -6.98 -41.44
C VAL A 7 -7.29 -6.75 -40.07
N ASN A 8 -8.30 -7.55 -39.71
CA ASN A 8 -9.09 -7.31 -38.50
C ASN A 8 -8.46 -7.84 -37.19
N GLY A 9 -7.46 -8.73 -37.23
CA GLY A 9 -6.79 -9.22 -36.02
C GLY A 9 -5.67 -8.30 -35.50
N HIS A 10 -5.10 -7.46 -36.37
CA HIS A 10 -3.96 -6.58 -36.03
C HIS A 10 -4.40 -5.26 -35.40
N GLY A 11 -5.56 -4.70 -35.81
CA GLY A 11 -6.10 -3.47 -35.24
C GLY A 11 -6.55 -3.64 -33.79
N ASP A 12 -7.14 -4.77 -33.46
CA ASP A 12 -7.61 -5.11 -32.11
C ASP A 12 -6.45 -5.37 -31.14
N ALA A 13 -5.41 -6.07 -31.61
CA ALA A 13 -4.20 -6.33 -30.83
C ALA A 13 -3.40 -5.05 -30.53
N LEU A 14 -3.26 -4.16 -31.51
CA LEU A 14 -2.59 -2.86 -31.31
C LEU A 14 -3.37 -1.95 -30.37
N THR A 15 -4.71 -1.96 -30.48
CA THR A 15 -5.58 -1.16 -29.62
C THR A 15 -5.58 -1.69 -28.18
N GLN A 16 -5.65 -3.01 -27.98
CA GLN A 16 -5.48 -3.63 -26.66
C GLN A 16 -4.09 -3.37 -26.07
N ALA A 17 -3.02 -3.49 -26.88
CA ALA A 17 -1.66 -3.22 -26.43
C ALA A 17 -1.49 -1.76 -25.98
N LEU A 18 -2.00 -0.79 -26.76
CA LEU A 18 -1.99 0.63 -26.40
C LEU A 18 -2.81 0.91 -25.13
N PHE A 19 -3.95 0.25 -24.95
CA PHE A 19 -4.76 0.38 -23.74
C PHE A 19 -4.02 -0.14 -22.51
N LEU A 20 -3.39 -1.32 -22.60
CA LEU A 20 -2.58 -1.90 -21.52
C LEU A 20 -1.37 -1.04 -21.18
N ILE A 21 -0.66 -0.50 -22.19
CA ILE A 21 0.48 0.40 -22.01
C ILE A 21 0.06 1.70 -21.31
N SER A 22 -1.18 2.15 -21.50
CA SER A 22 -1.67 3.42 -20.91
C SER A 22 -2.26 3.24 -19.51
N PHE A 23 -2.98 2.14 -19.26
CA PHE A 23 -3.72 1.93 -18.01
C PHE A 23 -2.83 1.40 -16.88
N VAL A 24 -1.87 0.52 -17.21
CA VAL A 24 -0.92 -0.03 -16.24
C VAL A 24 -0.10 1.05 -15.53
N PRO A 25 0.53 2.03 -16.22
CA PRO A 25 1.25 3.11 -15.54
C PRO A 25 0.33 4.07 -14.79
N PHE A 26 -0.92 4.26 -15.22
CA PHE A 26 -1.87 5.09 -14.47
C PHE A 26 -2.24 4.44 -13.13
N GLY A 27 -2.62 3.16 -13.14
CA GLY A 27 -2.91 2.40 -11.93
C GLY A 27 -1.68 2.27 -11.02
N ALA A 28 -0.52 1.94 -11.58
CA ALA A 28 0.74 1.84 -10.84
C ALA A 28 1.16 3.20 -10.24
N GLY A 29 0.99 4.29 -10.99
CA GLY A 29 1.27 5.65 -10.53
C GLY A 29 0.39 6.09 -9.37
N GLN A 30 -0.90 5.74 -9.38
CA GLN A 30 -1.80 6.00 -8.26
C GLN A 30 -1.42 5.20 -7.01
N VAL A 31 -1.12 3.91 -7.16
CA VAL A 31 -0.69 3.05 -6.04
C VAL A 31 0.64 3.55 -5.46
N TYR A 32 1.59 3.91 -6.32
CA TYR A 32 2.87 4.48 -5.92
C TYR A 32 2.69 5.80 -5.17
N ASN A 33 1.90 6.73 -5.71
CA ASN A 33 1.63 8.02 -5.06
C ASN A 33 0.94 7.84 -3.72
N HIS A 34 0.00 6.88 -3.60
CA HIS A 34 -0.64 6.55 -2.33
C HIS A 34 0.36 6.03 -1.29
N HIS A 35 1.22 5.08 -1.70
CA HIS A 35 2.29 4.56 -0.83
C HIS A 35 3.27 5.65 -0.42
N LYS A 36 3.69 6.49 -1.37
CA LYS A 36 4.58 7.63 -1.14
C LYS A 36 3.96 8.62 -0.15
N ARG A 37 2.69 9.01 -0.33
CA ARG A 37 2.01 9.93 0.60
C ARG A 37 1.94 9.40 2.03
N ARG A 38 1.67 8.10 2.22
CA ARG A 38 1.67 7.48 3.56
C ARG A 38 3.06 7.44 4.17
N ARG A 39 4.06 7.13 3.35
CA ARG A 39 5.47 7.13 3.75
C ARG A 39 5.91 8.55 4.15
N ASP A 40 5.65 9.54 3.31
CA ASP A 40 5.97 10.95 3.58
C ASP A 40 5.27 11.45 4.85
N TRP A 41 4.00 11.09 5.04
CA TRP A 41 3.28 11.39 6.28
C TRP A 41 3.98 10.79 7.50
N PHE A 42 4.40 9.52 7.42
CA PHE A 42 5.11 8.84 8.51
C PHE A 42 6.43 9.52 8.85
N TYR A 43 7.27 9.80 7.84
CA TYR A 43 8.55 10.47 8.06
C TYR A 43 8.37 11.92 8.53
N ARG A 44 7.29 12.60 8.14
CA ARG A 44 6.97 13.93 8.66
C ARG A 44 6.53 13.89 10.12
N ARG A 45 5.75 12.89 10.52
CA ARG A 45 5.20 12.75 11.88
C ARG A 45 6.23 12.24 12.88
N PHE A 46 6.93 11.16 12.54
CA PHE A 46 7.81 10.45 13.49
C PHE A 46 9.30 10.61 13.20
N ARG A 47 9.68 11.09 12.01
CA ARG A 47 11.07 11.14 11.49
C ARG A 47 11.73 9.77 11.29
N THR A 48 11.64 8.87 12.24
CA THR A 48 12.26 7.53 12.20
C THR A 48 11.30 6.46 12.72
N TYR A 49 11.63 5.20 12.43
CA TYR A 49 10.91 4.07 13.00
C TYR A 49 11.11 3.98 14.52
N GLU A 50 12.32 4.25 15.03
CA GLU A 50 12.59 4.17 16.47
C GLU A 50 11.77 5.18 17.27
N ASN A 51 11.55 6.40 16.75
CA ASN A 51 10.67 7.37 17.40
C ASN A 51 9.22 6.90 17.44
N PHE A 52 8.72 6.34 16.32
CA PHE A 52 7.39 5.73 16.27
C PHE A 52 7.27 4.55 17.25
N ARG A 53 8.29 3.69 17.31
CA ARG A 53 8.35 2.55 18.22
C ARG A 53 8.34 3.02 19.66
N ALA A 54 9.17 3.98 20.04
CA ALA A 54 9.20 4.54 21.39
C ALA A 54 7.84 5.12 21.82
N GLU A 55 7.11 5.77 20.90
CA GLU A 55 5.78 6.33 21.17
C GLU A 55 4.69 5.24 21.27
N ALA A 56 4.74 4.21 20.43
CA ALA A 56 3.64 3.25 20.28
C ALA A 56 3.85 1.87 20.95
N ILE A 57 5.07 1.50 21.36
CA ILE A 57 5.40 0.13 21.77
C ILE A 57 4.70 -0.30 23.05
N GLU A 58 4.68 0.52 24.10
CA GLU A 58 4.09 0.13 25.38
C GLU A 58 2.57 0.05 25.30
N GLU A 59 1.94 1.03 24.66
CA GLU A 59 0.48 1.02 24.44
C GLU A 59 0.07 -0.17 23.56
N ALA A 60 0.78 -0.41 22.45
CA ALA A 60 0.47 -1.54 21.59
C ALA A 60 0.72 -2.89 22.28
N ARG A 61 1.73 -3.00 23.16
CA ARG A 61 2.00 -4.19 23.97
C ARG A 61 0.84 -4.46 24.95
N GLN A 62 0.37 -3.42 25.64
CA GLN A 62 -0.76 -3.53 26.55
C GLN A 62 -2.02 -4.01 25.81
N VAL A 63 -2.35 -3.35 24.69
CA VAL A 63 -3.53 -3.74 23.90
C VAL A 63 -3.39 -5.16 23.32
N LYS A 64 -2.19 -5.60 22.94
CA LYS A 64 -1.94 -6.98 22.49
C LYS A 64 -2.21 -7.99 23.60
N ARG A 65 -1.85 -7.69 24.85
CA ARG A 65 -2.14 -8.56 26.00
C ARG A 65 -3.63 -8.63 26.30
N GLU A 66 -4.34 -7.52 26.21
CA GLU A 66 -5.77 -7.44 26.53
C GLU A 66 -6.69 -7.98 25.43
N LYS A 67 -6.37 -7.68 24.16
CA LYS A 67 -7.27 -7.90 23.01
C LYS A 67 -6.65 -8.74 21.89
N GLY A 68 -5.46 -9.27 22.12
CA GLY A 68 -4.70 -10.03 21.12
C GLY A 68 -4.13 -9.18 19.98
N GLU A 69 -3.49 -9.85 19.03
CA GLU A 69 -2.81 -9.20 17.90
C GLU A 69 -3.76 -8.41 17.00
N THR A 70 -4.94 -8.96 16.69
CA THR A 70 -5.97 -8.27 15.91
C THR A 70 -6.46 -6.99 16.60
N GLY A 71 -6.57 -7.03 17.94
CA GLY A 71 -6.91 -5.87 18.76
C GLY A 71 -5.84 -4.78 18.67
N ALA A 72 -4.56 -5.15 18.81
CA ALA A 72 -3.43 -4.23 18.68
C ALA A 72 -3.34 -3.62 17.27
N MET A 73 -3.55 -4.42 16.22
CA MET A 73 -3.60 -3.93 14.84
C MET A 73 -4.74 -2.93 14.64
N ARG A 74 -5.95 -3.23 15.12
CA ARG A 74 -7.11 -2.33 15.02
C ARG A 74 -6.87 -1.03 15.79
N HIS A 75 -6.24 -1.12 16.95
CA HIS A 75 -5.85 0.04 17.74
C HIS A 75 -4.87 0.96 17.00
N LEU A 76 -3.79 0.38 16.44
CA LEU A 76 -2.83 1.11 15.61
C LEU A 76 -3.48 1.75 14.36
N MET A 77 -4.49 1.10 13.77
CA MET A 77 -5.25 1.66 12.66
C MET A 77 -6.13 2.84 13.09
N SER A 78 -6.69 2.79 14.29
CA SER A 78 -7.51 3.86 14.86
C SER A 78 -6.65 5.08 15.21
N LEU A 79 -5.52 4.88 15.91
CA LEU A 79 -4.61 5.96 16.29
C LEU A 79 -3.91 6.58 15.08
N TYR A 80 -3.51 5.74 14.12
CA TYR A 80 -2.73 6.18 12.97
C TYR A 80 -3.33 5.68 11.64
N PRO A 81 -4.41 6.31 11.14
CA PRO A 81 -5.09 5.88 9.91
C PRO A 81 -4.18 5.89 8.67
N ARG A 82 -3.18 6.79 8.65
CA ARG A 82 -2.24 6.95 7.53
C ARG A 82 -0.95 6.14 7.69
N LEU A 83 -0.80 5.39 8.79
CA LEU A 83 0.40 4.59 9.06
C LEU A 83 0.59 3.52 7.98
N PRO A 84 1.78 3.45 7.35
CA PRO A 84 2.09 2.40 6.40
C PRO A 84 1.94 1.02 7.03
N THR A 85 1.32 0.09 6.30
CA THR A 85 1.07 -1.27 6.76
C THR A 85 2.36 -1.98 7.15
N SER A 86 3.46 -1.72 6.44
CA SER A 86 4.79 -2.25 6.76
C SER A 86 5.27 -1.87 8.17
N MET A 87 5.01 -0.64 8.62
CA MET A 87 5.40 -0.18 9.96
C MET A 87 4.52 -0.80 11.05
N LYS A 88 3.22 -1.01 10.78
CA LYS A 88 2.30 -1.72 11.69
C LYS A 88 2.77 -3.15 11.93
N ILE A 89 3.00 -3.89 10.84
CA ILE A 89 3.45 -5.28 10.88
C ILE A 89 4.80 -5.37 11.58
N ARG A 90 5.72 -4.46 11.28
CA ARG A 90 7.03 -4.42 11.94
C ARG A 90 6.89 -4.24 13.46
N LEU A 91 6.08 -3.28 13.91
CA LEU A 91 5.85 -3.07 15.33
C LEU A 91 5.23 -4.31 15.99
N LEU A 92 4.17 -4.87 15.41
CA LEU A 92 3.50 -6.05 15.97
C LEU A 92 4.40 -7.28 16.11
N LYS A 93 5.37 -7.46 15.20
CA LYS A 93 6.40 -8.50 15.28
C LYS A 93 7.41 -8.27 16.40
N GLU A 94 7.60 -7.03 16.83
CA GLU A 94 8.53 -6.64 17.90
C GLU A 94 7.85 -6.62 19.30
N LEU A 95 6.51 -6.74 19.37
CA LEU A 95 5.72 -6.79 20.62
C LEU A 95 5.69 -8.17 21.27
#